data_AF-A0AA42IED1-F1
#
_entry.id   AF-A0AA42IED1-F1
#
_cell.length_a   1.000
_cell.length_b   1.000
_cell.length_c   1.000
_cell.angle_alpha   90.00
_cell.angle_beta   90.00
_cell.angle_gamma   90.00
#
_symmetry.space_group_name_H-M   'P 1'
#
loop_
_entity.id
_entity.type
_entity.pdbx_description
1 polymer ?
#
loop_
_entity_poly.entity_id
_entity_poly.type
_entity_poly.pdbx_seq_one_letter_code
_entity_poly.pdbx_strand_id
1 'polypeptide(L)'
;MNSKVYTDFNDLHVACGLEEVGNQIRLAISSIEFSPEPPKSATHNFEGQDPDFEQNVVVEPSGGAGISTGNTVQPEPSPEEQMEKWIARFCLIEGETNVWDDYGKKIWKKAAFQTMLGGKKVFDTWNSHSKRKTISADDANGRATGESHQKAKEMIERFIMLEGKKACWDTYRRELVGTDVMKENWAGAYDMWAKSREKRMIWHEDLVFVPSMYITEGQINTYDGMEISPILDAKNQIIPQGDALELCSPIINLVKFLCGKETAAYEWLMKWLAYPLQHPGAKLNTSVLLCSAVQGSGKSLFFEKIMTRIYGECYSVTLGQNGLESIYTDWAERKLYCLFEEIFNNKSKFGMMGLIKHMITGEKIRIEKKFMSGYSQNNHINCVFLSNEVQPLAIEERDRRFLVLEPNQKLGNDLKGLIENCLEPNSSAINAFYTYLLSVDLTDFTPYTEPPMTKAKQKIIQFGLPGWKLFLDDWRAGLLDNPFVCCLSDDLYVAYRQWCHKNGEKAIPANKFLSLIASERVVAKGHGRIYEDVITGAGYQEKRKEVQRRMIFTGLPPENVKQAEWLSFQVKQFRDKLKGDHDVPPVL
;
A
#
# COMPACT_ATOMS: atom_id res chain seq x y z
N MET A 1 43.69 24.77 -5.86
CA MET A 1 42.81 25.49 -4.91
C MET A 1 41.72 24.51 -4.48
N ASN A 2 41.64 24.22 -3.19
CA ASN A 2 40.75 23.19 -2.62
C ASN A 2 39.28 23.48 -2.93
N SER A 3 38.61 22.61 -3.69
CA SER A 3 37.17 22.68 -3.93
C SER A 3 36.43 22.14 -2.70
N LYS A 4 36.20 23.00 -1.70
CA LYS A 4 35.26 22.68 -0.64
C LYS A 4 33.85 22.68 -1.26
N VAL A 5 33.21 21.52 -1.29
CA VAL A 5 31.81 21.39 -1.74
C VAL A 5 30.94 21.94 -0.61
N TYR A 6 30.26 23.06 -0.85
CA TYR A 6 29.31 23.62 0.10
C TYR A 6 28.05 22.75 0.10
N THR A 7 27.73 22.14 1.24
CA THR A 7 26.64 21.15 1.32
C THR A 7 25.32 21.76 1.79
N ASP A 8 25.35 22.94 2.40
CA ASP A 8 24.18 23.68 2.82
C ASP A 8 24.37 25.21 2.77
N PHE A 9 23.30 25.96 3.06
CA PHE A 9 23.32 27.42 3.05
C PHE A 9 24.17 28.04 4.17
N ASN A 10 24.46 27.30 5.24
CA ASN A 10 25.32 27.79 6.32
C ASN A 10 26.79 27.75 5.89
N ASP A 11 27.21 26.69 5.19
CA ASP A 11 28.54 26.59 4.58
C ASP A 11 28.77 27.72 3.57
N LEU A 12 27.76 28.01 2.75
CA LEU A 12 27.80 29.09 1.75
C LEU A 12 27.78 30.48 2.41
N HIS A 13 26.98 30.68 3.46
CA HIS A 13 26.95 31.92 4.22
C HIS A 13 28.33 32.24 4.84
N VAL A 14 28.94 31.25 5.50
CA VAL A 14 30.24 31.44 6.18
C VAL A 14 31.35 31.72 5.18
N ALA A 15 31.28 31.16 3.97
CA ALA A 15 32.31 31.32 2.95
C ALA A 15 32.11 32.58 2.06
N CYS A 16 30.86 32.94 1.74
CA CYS A 16 30.53 33.91 0.70
C CYS A 16 29.57 35.03 1.15
N GLY A 17 29.08 35.00 2.40
CA GLY A 17 28.18 36.01 2.95
C GLY A 17 26.69 35.74 2.68
N LEU A 18 25.82 36.46 3.39
CA LEU A 18 24.36 36.30 3.31
C LEU A 18 23.78 36.71 1.96
N GLU A 19 24.47 37.60 1.25
CA GLU A 19 24.02 38.12 -0.04
C GLU A 19 23.99 37.03 -1.11
N GLU A 20 25.01 36.15 -1.11
CA GLU A 20 25.12 35.04 -2.07
C GLU A 20 24.10 33.94 -1.79
N VAL A 21 23.84 33.65 -0.51
CA VAL A 21 22.75 32.76 -0.10
C VAL A 21 21.40 33.33 -0.57
N GLY A 22 21.20 34.64 -0.43
CA GLY A 22 19.99 35.33 -0.89
C GLY A 22 19.80 35.27 -2.41
N ASN A 23 20.89 35.33 -3.19
CA ASN A 23 20.83 35.19 -4.64
C ASN A 23 20.45 33.75 -5.06
N GLN A 24 21.01 32.74 -4.40
CA GLN A 24 20.71 31.33 -4.68
C GLN A 24 19.24 30.99 -4.40
N ILE A 25 18.68 31.49 -3.30
CA ILE A 25 17.28 31.31 -2.94
C ILE A 25 16.36 32.01 -3.95
N ARG A 26 16.69 33.24 -4.37
CA ARG A 26 15.91 33.97 -5.38
C ARG A 26 15.91 33.26 -6.74
N LEU A 27 17.05 32.70 -7.15
CA LEU A 27 17.14 31.87 -8.35
C LEU A 27 16.27 30.61 -8.25
N ALA A 28 16.32 29.91 -7.12
CA ALA A 28 15.51 28.71 -6.89
C ALA A 28 14.00 29.00 -6.89
N ILE A 29 13.58 30.13 -6.29
CA ILE A 29 12.17 30.56 -6.31
C ILE A 29 11.73 30.90 -7.74
N SER A 30 12.61 31.55 -8.53
CA SER A 30 12.31 31.90 -9.92
C SER A 30 12.25 30.70 -10.87
N SER A 31 12.82 29.55 -10.48
CA SER A 31 12.80 28.30 -11.26
C SER A 31 11.67 27.34 -10.88
N ILE A 32 10.79 27.72 -9.95
CA ILE A 32 9.60 26.93 -9.59
C ILE A 32 8.50 27.25 -10.61
N GLU A 33 8.19 26.31 -11.49
CA GLU A 33 6.96 26.36 -12.28
C GLU A 33 5.77 25.96 -11.40
N PHE A 34 4.83 26.87 -11.20
CA PHE A 34 3.57 26.56 -10.52
C PHE A 34 2.67 25.74 -11.46
N SER A 35 2.09 24.66 -10.92
CA SER A 35 1.08 23.83 -11.61
C SER A 35 -0.15 24.67 -11.99
N PRO A 36 -0.83 24.40 -13.12
CA PRO A 36 -1.99 25.19 -13.53
C PRO A 36 -3.14 25.08 -12.51
N GLU A 37 -3.90 26.18 -12.35
CA GLU A 37 -5.05 26.23 -11.45
C GLU A 37 -6.13 25.19 -11.80
N PRO A 38 -6.82 24.61 -10.81
CA PRO A 38 -7.89 23.63 -11.05
C PRO A 38 -9.12 24.29 -11.71
N PRO A 39 -9.88 23.54 -12.54
CA PRO A 39 -11.00 24.09 -13.30
C PRO A 39 -12.13 24.58 -12.39
N LYS A 40 -12.54 25.84 -12.59
CA LYS A 40 -13.71 26.45 -11.95
C LYS A 40 -14.99 26.06 -12.69
N SER A 41 -15.55 24.87 -12.46
CA SER A 41 -17.00 24.57 -12.57
C SER A 41 -17.32 23.09 -12.40
N ALA A 42 -18.25 22.80 -11.49
CA ALA A 42 -18.98 21.53 -11.45
C ALA A 42 -20.08 21.56 -12.50
N THR A 43 -20.06 20.61 -13.42
CA THR A 43 -21.09 20.37 -14.43
C THR A 43 -22.31 19.72 -13.77
N HIS A 44 -23.44 20.43 -13.75
CA HIS A 44 -24.76 19.81 -13.72
C HIS A 44 -25.41 20.00 -15.08
N ASN A 45 -25.50 18.89 -15.83
CA ASN A 45 -26.33 18.77 -17.03
C ASN A 45 -27.80 18.66 -16.59
N PHE A 46 -28.61 19.68 -16.87
CA PHE A 46 -30.03 19.53 -17.19
C PHE A 46 -30.39 20.60 -18.23
N GLU A 47 -30.45 20.17 -19.50
CA GLU A 47 -31.04 20.92 -20.59
C GLU A 47 -32.56 21.02 -20.42
N GLY A 48 -33.12 22.19 -20.71
CA GLY A 48 -34.52 22.33 -21.14
C GLY A 48 -35.39 23.35 -20.42
N GLN A 49 -35.16 24.65 -20.67
CA GLN A 49 -36.13 25.65 -21.19
C GLN A 49 -35.74 27.09 -20.79
N ASP A 50 -35.60 27.93 -21.82
CA ASP A 50 -35.32 29.38 -21.84
C ASP A 50 -36.15 30.22 -20.85
N PRO A 51 -35.61 31.34 -20.31
CA PRO A 51 -35.62 32.60 -21.07
C PRO A 51 -34.40 33.52 -20.89
N ASP A 52 -34.10 34.25 -21.98
CA ASP A 52 -33.42 35.56 -22.11
C ASP A 52 -32.69 36.14 -20.88
N PHE A 53 -31.39 36.43 -21.02
CA PHE A 53 -30.83 37.79 -21.00
C PHE A 53 -29.30 37.78 -21.19
N GLU A 54 -28.81 38.91 -21.71
CA GLU A 54 -27.53 39.13 -22.39
C GLU A 54 -26.22 38.94 -21.57
N GLN A 55 -25.17 38.73 -22.36
CA GLN A 55 -23.77 38.45 -22.03
C GLN A 55 -23.10 39.47 -21.10
N ASN A 56 -22.27 38.98 -20.17
CA ASN A 56 -21.07 39.69 -19.73
C ASN A 56 -19.90 38.75 -19.45
N VAL A 57 -18.75 39.15 -19.98
CA VAL A 57 -17.50 38.41 -20.10
C VAL A 57 -16.67 38.47 -18.81
N VAL A 58 -16.13 37.32 -18.40
CA VAL A 58 -15.13 37.15 -17.35
C VAL A 58 -13.74 37.13 -18.00
N VAL A 59 -12.78 37.88 -17.43
CA VAL A 59 -11.35 37.70 -17.67
C VAL A 59 -10.61 37.73 -16.32
N GLU A 60 -9.85 36.67 -16.03
CA GLU A 60 -8.73 36.60 -15.08
C GLU A 60 -7.63 35.72 -15.74
N PRO A 61 -6.39 35.62 -15.21
CA PRO A 61 -5.40 36.69 -15.03
C PRO A 61 -4.01 36.25 -15.58
N SER A 62 -3.10 37.20 -15.85
CA SER A 62 -1.68 36.89 -16.06
C SER A 62 -0.80 37.96 -15.44
N GLY A 63 0.02 37.57 -14.47
CA GLY A 63 1.17 38.35 -14.03
C GLY A 63 2.45 37.79 -14.67
N GLY A 64 3.18 38.63 -15.41
CA GLY A 64 4.50 38.32 -15.95
C GLY A 64 5.10 39.56 -16.62
N ALA A 65 6.07 40.18 -15.95
CA ALA A 65 6.57 41.51 -16.23
C ALA A 65 7.22 41.69 -17.62
N GLY A 66 6.87 42.79 -18.29
CA GLY A 66 7.44 43.18 -19.59
C GLY A 66 7.08 44.61 -19.98
N ILE A 67 7.62 45.57 -19.21
CA ILE A 67 7.70 47.02 -19.48
C ILE A 67 6.40 47.68 -19.99
N SER A 68 5.57 48.13 -19.04
CA SER A 68 4.54 49.14 -19.27
C SER A 68 4.71 50.23 -18.22
N THR A 69 4.93 51.46 -18.70
CA THR A 69 4.76 52.69 -17.94
C THR A 69 3.30 52.78 -17.50
N GLY A 70 3.00 52.32 -16.29
CA GLY A 70 1.63 52.31 -15.79
C GLY A 70 1.52 51.66 -14.42
N ASN A 71 1.92 52.38 -13.37
CA ASN A 71 1.34 52.14 -12.06
C ASN A 71 -0.14 52.51 -12.14
N THR A 72 -1.02 51.58 -12.53
CA THR A 72 -2.44 51.72 -12.22
C THR A 72 -2.66 51.18 -10.81
N VAL A 73 -2.28 52.02 -9.85
CA VAL A 73 -2.86 52.01 -8.50
C VAL A 73 -4.38 51.99 -8.71
N GLN A 74 -5.07 50.90 -8.37
CA GLN A 74 -6.49 51.03 -8.12
C GLN A 74 -6.61 52.07 -7.00
N PRO A 75 -7.36 53.17 -7.19
CA PRO A 75 -7.46 54.19 -6.16
C PRO A 75 -7.96 53.50 -4.89
N GLU A 76 -7.26 53.69 -3.77
CA GLU A 76 -7.83 53.36 -2.47
C GLU A 76 -9.23 53.99 -2.45
N PRO A 77 -10.30 53.21 -2.18
CA PRO A 77 -11.64 53.75 -2.22
C PRO A 77 -11.67 54.95 -1.29
N SER A 78 -12.24 56.05 -1.78
CA SER A 78 -12.20 57.31 -1.06
C SER A 78 -12.77 57.07 0.35
N PRO A 79 -12.31 57.80 1.39
CA PRO A 79 -12.86 57.67 2.74
C PRO A 79 -14.40 57.76 2.78
N GLU A 80 -15.01 58.47 1.83
CA GLU A 80 -16.46 58.58 1.68
C GLU A 80 -17.10 57.30 1.10
N GLU A 81 -16.48 56.67 0.09
CA GLU A 81 -16.96 55.41 -0.50
C GLU A 81 -16.85 54.23 0.48
N GLN A 82 -15.79 54.18 1.28
CA GLN A 82 -15.65 53.18 2.35
C GLN A 82 -16.72 53.38 3.43
N MET A 83 -16.98 54.64 3.79
CA MET A 83 -18.01 55.01 4.76
C MET A 83 -19.41 54.60 4.27
N GLU A 84 -19.74 54.82 3.00
CA GLU A 84 -21.02 54.37 2.41
C GLU A 84 -21.19 52.85 2.46
N LYS A 85 -20.13 52.08 2.16
CA LYS A 85 -20.15 50.61 2.29
C LYS A 85 -20.41 50.15 3.73
N TRP A 86 -19.79 50.81 4.71
CA TRP A 86 -20.00 50.48 6.12
C TRP A 86 -21.40 50.89 6.61
N ILE A 87 -21.94 52.02 6.15
CA ILE A 87 -23.31 52.44 6.46
C ILE A 87 -24.35 51.48 5.86
N ALA A 88 -24.07 50.94 4.66
CA ALA A 88 -24.95 49.97 4.03
C ALA A 88 -24.99 48.63 4.80
N ARG A 89 -23.84 48.19 5.32
CA ARG A 89 -23.60 46.87 5.92
C ARG A 89 -23.88 46.78 7.42
N PHE A 90 -23.58 47.81 8.20
CA PHE A 90 -23.62 47.75 9.67
C PHE A 90 -24.80 48.52 10.25
N CYS A 91 -25.43 47.97 11.29
CA CYS A 91 -26.53 48.60 12.01
C CYS A 91 -26.18 48.70 13.51
N LEU A 92 -26.41 49.86 14.13
CA LEU A 92 -26.23 49.98 15.58
C LEU A 92 -27.39 49.31 16.31
N ILE A 93 -27.10 48.54 17.37
CA ILE A 93 -28.14 47.89 18.18
C ILE A 93 -28.76 48.91 19.13
N GLU A 94 -30.07 49.05 19.11
CA GLU A 94 -30.80 50.02 19.94
C GLU A 94 -30.64 49.72 21.43
N GLY A 95 -30.32 50.73 22.23
CA GLY A 95 -30.08 50.59 23.67
C GLY A 95 -28.73 50.00 24.05
N GLU A 96 -27.92 49.57 23.08
CA GLU A 96 -26.61 48.98 23.31
C GLU A 96 -25.48 49.72 22.58
N THR A 97 -24.23 49.39 22.93
CA THR A 97 -23.04 49.88 22.22
C THR A 97 -22.57 48.96 21.10
N ASN A 98 -23.23 47.81 20.92
CA ASN A 98 -22.82 46.78 19.98
C ASN A 98 -23.40 47.05 18.58
N VAL A 99 -22.77 46.47 17.56
CA VAL A 99 -23.11 46.71 16.16
C VAL A 99 -23.42 45.39 15.47
N TRP A 100 -24.57 45.33 14.79
CA TRP A 100 -24.97 44.22 13.94
C TRP A 100 -24.30 44.35 12.56
N ASP A 101 -23.68 43.27 12.09
CA ASP A 101 -23.20 43.13 10.72
C ASP A 101 -24.26 42.44 9.88
N ASP A 102 -24.93 43.15 8.98
CA ASP A 102 -25.99 42.56 8.17
C ASP A 102 -25.47 41.64 7.06
N TYR A 103 -24.20 41.75 6.68
CA TYR A 103 -23.59 40.82 5.73
C TYR A 103 -23.05 39.58 6.44
N GLY A 104 -22.29 39.78 7.52
CA GLY A 104 -21.69 38.70 8.32
C GLY A 104 -22.61 38.06 9.36
N LYS A 105 -23.86 38.56 9.47
CA LYS A 105 -24.93 38.13 10.38
C LYS A 105 -24.46 37.87 11.82
N LYS A 106 -23.63 38.78 12.34
CA LYS A 106 -23.03 38.66 13.67
C LYS A 106 -23.02 39.98 14.44
N ILE A 107 -22.97 39.87 15.76
CA ILE A 107 -22.89 41.03 16.66
C ILE A 107 -21.43 41.32 16.99
N TRP A 108 -20.99 42.54 16.71
CA TRP A 108 -19.69 43.06 17.06
C TRP A 108 -19.74 43.87 18.37
N LYS A 109 -18.80 43.59 19.27
CA LYS A 109 -18.56 44.48 20.42
C LYS A 109 -17.96 45.80 19.94
N LYS A 110 -18.37 46.92 20.55
CA LYS A 110 -17.91 48.28 20.19
C LYS A 110 -16.42 48.40 19.96
N ALA A 111 -15.60 47.88 20.88
CA ALA A 111 -14.15 47.98 20.82
C ALA A 111 -13.57 47.28 19.59
N ALA A 112 -14.05 46.07 19.27
CA ALA A 112 -13.60 45.32 18.09
C ALA A 112 -14.03 46.00 16.78
N PHE A 113 -15.23 46.57 16.75
CA PHE A 113 -15.72 47.31 15.59
C PHE A 113 -14.94 48.62 15.37
N GLN A 114 -14.62 49.35 16.44
CA GLN A 114 -13.76 50.54 16.38
C GLN A 114 -12.38 50.23 15.79
N THR A 115 -11.79 49.10 16.17
CA THR A 115 -10.52 48.64 15.59
C THR A 115 -10.67 48.30 14.10
N MET A 116 -11.75 47.63 13.71
CA MET A 116 -12.01 47.26 12.31
C MET A 116 -12.17 48.49 11.39
N LEU A 117 -12.81 49.55 11.88
CA LEU A 117 -12.99 50.80 11.13
C LEU A 117 -11.73 51.70 11.08
N GLY A 118 -10.60 51.27 11.64
CA GLY A 118 -9.37 52.09 11.66
C GLY A 118 -9.29 53.10 12.81
N GLY A 119 -10.06 52.90 13.87
CA GLY A 119 -9.95 53.62 15.13
C GLY A 119 -11.17 54.46 15.51
N LYS A 120 -11.11 55.06 16.70
CA LYS A 120 -12.25 55.74 17.35
C LYS A 120 -12.83 56.90 16.51
N LYS A 121 -11.98 57.69 15.84
CA LYS A 121 -12.42 58.85 15.04
C LYS A 121 -13.34 58.43 13.88
N VAL A 122 -13.00 57.35 13.18
CA VAL A 122 -13.79 56.85 12.05
C VAL A 122 -15.12 56.25 12.51
N PHE A 123 -15.10 55.55 13.64
CA PHE A 123 -16.31 55.08 14.29
C PHE A 123 -17.24 56.23 14.72
N ASP A 124 -16.70 57.30 15.31
CA ASP A 124 -17.51 58.43 15.76
C ASP A 124 -18.17 59.14 14.56
N THR A 125 -17.47 59.23 13.42
CA THR A 125 -18.03 59.72 12.14
C THR A 125 -19.14 58.81 11.61
N TRP A 126 -18.92 57.48 11.59
CA TRP A 126 -19.93 56.50 11.17
C TRP A 126 -21.16 56.54 12.08
N ASN A 127 -20.95 56.61 13.40
CA ASN A 127 -22.02 56.58 14.40
C ASN A 127 -22.88 57.86 14.39
N SER A 128 -22.29 58.98 13.98
CA SER A 128 -22.97 60.28 13.86
C SER A 128 -23.55 60.51 12.46
N HIS A 129 -23.45 59.54 11.55
CA HIS A 129 -23.89 59.69 10.17
C HIS A 129 -25.42 59.65 10.05
N SER A 130 -25.99 60.56 9.25
CA SER A 130 -27.45 60.74 9.12
C SER A 130 -28.20 59.52 8.58
N LYS A 131 -27.54 58.72 7.73
CA LYS A 131 -28.09 57.48 7.13
C LYS A 131 -27.80 56.20 7.93
N ARG A 132 -27.23 56.29 9.14
CA ARG A 132 -26.84 55.12 9.95
C ARG A 132 -28.07 54.35 10.44
N LYS A 133 -28.18 53.10 10.01
CA LYS A 133 -29.27 52.18 10.37
C LYS A 133 -29.19 51.74 11.83
N THR A 134 -30.34 51.52 12.45
CA THR A 134 -30.47 50.86 13.76
C THR A 134 -31.27 49.57 13.63
N ILE A 135 -31.07 48.67 14.57
CA ILE A 135 -31.83 47.42 14.71
C ILE A 135 -32.15 47.21 16.19
N SER A 136 -33.34 46.73 16.52
CA SER A 136 -33.69 46.43 17.91
C SER A 136 -32.79 45.31 18.46
N ALA A 137 -32.50 45.32 19.77
CA ALA A 137 -31.72 44.26 20.41
C ALA A 137 -32.38 42.88 20.23
N ASP A 138 -33.71 42.83 20.30
CA ASP A 138 -34.49 41.60 20.11
C ASP A 138 -34.41 41.09 18.68
N ASP A 139 -34.46 41.96 17.67
CA ASP A 139 -34.34 41.55 16.25
C ASP A 139 -32.91 41.13 15.89
N ALA A 140 -31.89 41.82 16.40
CA ALA A 140 -30.50 41.46 16.17
C ALA A 140 -30.16 40.11 16.82
N ASN A 141 -30.60 39.91 18.07
CA ASN A 141 -30.46 38.63 18.77
C ASN A 141 -31.32 37.54 18.11
N GLY A 142 -32.54 37.84 17.68
CA GLY A 142 -33.44 36.93 16.99
C GLY A 142 -32.89 36.45 15.64
N ARG A 143 -32.25 37.34 14.86
CA ARG A 143 -31.61 36.98 13.59
C ARG A 143 -30.33 36.17 13.79
N ALA A 144 -29.48 36.55 14.75
CA ALA A 144 -28.27 35.80 15.11
C ALA A 144 -28.59 34.40 15.64
N THR A 145 -29.60 34.30 16.50
CA THR A 145 -30.08 33.02 17.02
C THR A 145 -30.78 32.22 15.95
N GLY A 146 -31.64 32.82 15.10
CA GLY A 146 -32.33 32.12 14.01
C GLY A 146 -31.39 31.40 13.05
N GLU A 147 -30.31 32.05 12.61
CA GLU A 147 -29.30 31.42 11.76
C GLU A 147 -28.51 30.33 12.50
N SER A 148 -28.16 30.55 13.77
CA SER A 148 -27.49 29.55 14.60
C SER A 148 -28.36 28.32 14.86
N HIS A 149 -29.68 28.51 15.04
CA HIS A 149 -30.66 27.43 15.14
C HIS A 149 -30.78 26.68 13.80
N GLN A 150 -30.80 27.39 12.67
CA GLN A 150 -30.86 26.75 11.35
C GLN A 150 -29.61 25.90 11.07
N LYS A 151 -28.42 26.44 11.36
CA LYS A 151 -27.15 25.70 11.26
C LYS A 151 -27.11 24.53 12.24
N ALA A 152 -27.60 24.70 13.47
CA ALA A 152 -27.67 23.61 14.43
C ALA A 152 -28.61 22.49 13.96
N LYS A 153 -29.74 22.82 13.32
CA LYS A 153 -30.63 21.83 12.69
C LYS A 153 -29.94 21.08 11.56
N GLU A 154 -29.23 21.79 10.68
CA GLU A 154 -28.41 21.16 9.65
C GLU A 154 -27.38 20.21 10.26
N MET A 155 -26.76 20.59 11.38
CA MET A 155 -25.82 19.71 12.08
C MET A 155 -26.47 18.45 12.66
N ILE A 156 -27.73 18.51 13.13
CA ILE A 156 -28.47 17.34 13.61
C ILE A 156 -28.65 16.31 12.47
N GLU A 157 -28.99 16.80 11.28
CA GLU A 157 -29.24 15.98 10.09
C GLU A 157 -27.96 15.45 9.44
N ARG A 158 -26.83 16.15 9.57
CA ARG A 158 -25.56 15.79 8.91
C ARG A 158 -24.55 15.09 9.79
N PHE A 159 -24.44 15.46 11.07
CA PHE A 159 -23.37 14.96 11.93
C PHE A 159 -23.90 13.99 12.98
N ILE A 160 -23.10 12.96 13.23
CA ILE A 160 -23.33 11.97 14.28
C ILE A 160 -22.14 12.05 15.23
N MET A 161 -22.41 12.34 16.50
CA MET A 161 -21.36 12.43 17.51
C MET A 161 -20.86 11.03 17.87
N LEU A 162 -19.55 10.84 17.98
CA LEU A 162 -18.96 9.57 18.36
C LEU A 162 -18.61 9.57 19.84
N GLU A 163 -19.28 8.73 20.61
CA GLU A 163 -19.01 8.56 22.03
C GLU A 163 -17.66 7.86 22.24
N GLY A 164 -16.90 8.33 23.23
CA GLY A 164 -15.54 7.85 23.50
C GLY A 164 -14.43 8.48 22.64
N LYS A 165 -14.77 9.31 21.64
CA LYS A 165 -13.77 9.97 20.77
C LYS A 165 -14.08 11.46 20.56
N LYS A 166 -13.05 12.30 20.47
CA LYS A 166 -13.20 13.74 20.13
C LYS A 166 -13.42 13.96 18.63
N ALA A 167 -14.39 13.25 18.06
CA ALA A 167 -14.70 13.29 16.63
C ALA A 167 -16.20 13.09 16.39
N CYS A 168 -16.65 13.51 15.21
CA CYS A 168 -17.99 13.30 14.70
C CYS A 168 -17.89 12.63 13.33
N TRP A 169 -18.88 11.83 12.98
CA TRP A 169 -19.05 11.30 11.64
C TRP A 169 -19.87 12.28 10.79
N ASP A 170 -19.31 12.73 9.67
CA ASP A 170 -20.03 13.51 8.66
C ASP A 170 -20.75 12.55 7.72
N THR A 171 -22.08 12.48 7.77
CA THR A 171 -22.85 11.55 6.93
C THR A 171 -22.83 11.92 5.46
N TYR A 172 -22.52 13.18 5.13
CA TYR A 172 -22.45 13.65 3.75
C TYR A 172 -21.07 13.36 3.13
N ARG A 173 -19.99 13.76 3.81
CA ARG A 173 -18.61 13.53 3.33
C ARG A 173 -18.09 12.12 3.60
N ARG A 174 -18.73 11.41 4.54
CA ARG A 174 -18.33 10.07 4.99
C ARG A 174 -16.90 10.00 5.53
N GLU A 175 -16.59 10.99 6.35
CA GLU A 175 -15.30 11.19 6.99
C GLU A 175 -15.44 11.52 8.47
N LEU A 176 -14.38 11.25 9.21
CA LEU A 176 -14.26 11.67 10.60
C LEU A 176 -13.81 13.13 10.68
N VAL A 177 -14.61 13.96 11.33
CA VAL A 177 -14.29 15.37 11.58
C VAL A 177 -14.02 15.57 13.06
N GLY A 178 -12.85 16.13 13.39
CA GLY A 178 -12.50 16.43 14.78
C GLY A 178 -13.43 17.48 15.39
N THR A 179 -13.72 17.36 16.69
CA THR A 179 -14.62 18.31 17.36
C THR A 179 -14.09 19.75 17.36
N ASP A 180 -12.78 19.95 17.27
CA ASP A 180 -12.18 21.29 17.27
C ASP A 180 -12.44 21.99 15.93
N VAL A 181 -12.30 21.27 14.81
CA VAL A 181 -12.69 21.75 13.47
C VAL A 181 -14.17 22.07 13.41
N MET A 182 -15.01 21.25 14.08
CA MET A 182 -16.45 21.51 14.16
C MET A 182 -16.77 22.78 14.93
N LYS A 183 -16.11 23.05 16.06
CA LYS A 183 -16.29 24.28 16.83
C LYS A 183 -15.88 25.53 16.05
N GLU A 184 -14.85 25.41 15.22
CA GLU A 184 -14.34 26.50 14.39
C GLU A 184 -15.28 26.78 13.20
N ASN A 185 -15.61 25.74 12.42
CA ASN A 185 -16.41 25.87 11.20
C ASN A 185 -17.90 26.12 11.49
N TRP A 186 -18.40 25.67 12.65
CA TRP A 186 -19.81 25.80 13.06
C TRP A 186 -19.95 26.61 14.36
N ALA A 187 -19.17 27.69 14.48
CA ALA A 187 -19.18 28.55 15.66
C ALA A 187 -20.60 29.04 16.02
N GLY A 188 -20.97 28.96 17.29
CA GLY A 188 -22.31 29.30 17.79
C GLY A 188 -23.35 28.19 17.61
N ALA A 189 -23.36 27.49 16.47
CA ALA A 189 -24.26 26.37 16.20
C ALA A 189 -23.83 25.07 16.89
N TYR A 190 -22.51 24.81 17.00
CA TYR A 190 -21.96 23.61 17.62
C TYR A 190 -22.43 23.43 19.07
N ASP A 191 -22.36 24.48 19.90
CA ASP A 191 -22.76 24.39 21.31
C ASP A 191 -24.25 24.08 21.48
N MET A 192 -25.07 24.59 20.55
CA MET A 192 -26.50 24.31 20.50
C MET A 192 -26.77 22.86 20.07
N TRP A 193 -26.11 22.40 19.02
CA TRP A 193 -26.18 21.02 18.53
C TRP A 193 -25.72 20.02 19.59
N ALA A 194 -24.56 20.24 20.21
CA ALA A 194 -23.99 19.37 21.23
C ALA A 194 -24.89 19.23 22.48
N LYS A 195 -25.67 20.28 22.82
CA LYS A 195 -26.64 20.26 23.92
C LYS A 195 -28.03 19.77 23.50
N SER A 196 -28.30 19.64 22.20
CA SER A 196 -29.59 19.17 21.69
C SER A 196 -29.89 17.75 22.18
N ARG A 197 -31.18 17.48 22.41
CA ARG A 197 -31.70 16.12 22.67
C ARG A 197 -31.92 15.33 21.39
N GLU A 198 -32.04 16.02 20.25
CA GLU A 198 -32.24 15.42 18.93
C GLU A 198 -30.92 15.04 18.26
N LYS A 199 -29.77 15.40 18.86
CA LYS A 199 -28.46 15.01 18.31
C LYS A 199 -28.37 13.49 18.21
N ARG A 200 -27.87 13.02 17.08
CA ARG A 200 -27.55 11.60 16.88
C ARG A 200 -26.19 11.30 17.49
N MET A 201 -26.11 10.19 18.21
CA MET A 201 -24.88 9.71 18.81
C MET A 201 -24.79 8.19 18.67
N ILE A 202 -23.57 7.70 18.46
CA ILE A 202 -23.24 6.27 18.48
C ILE A 202 -21.92 6.09 19.21
N TRP A 203 -21.61 4.88 19.67
CA TRP A 203 -20.25 4.56 20.12
C TRP A 203 -19.29 4.60 18.94
N HIS A 204 -18.05 5.03 19.15
CA HIS A 204 -17.07 5.05 18.06
C HIS A 204 -16.78 3.64 17.50
N GLU A 205 -16.98 2.60 18.29
CA GLU A 205 -16.90 1.19 17.88
C GLU A 205 -18.03 0.76 16.94
N ASP A 206 -19.17 1.47 16.96
CA ASP A 206 -20.32 1.19 16.10
C ASP A 206 -20.18 1.82 14.70
N LEU A 207 -19.14 2.64 14.49
CA LEU A 207 -18.72 3.07 13.16
C LEU A 207 -17.80 2.00 12.56
N VAL A 208 -18.39 1.06 11.83
CA VAL A 208 -17.72 -0.17 11.39
C VAL A 208 -17.39 -0.15 9.90
N PHE A 209 -16.34 -0.87 9.50
CA PHE A 209 -16.07 -1.15 8.09
C PHE A 209 -16.41 -2.61 7.81
N VAL A 210 -17.61 -2.85 7.27
CA VAL A 210 -18.15 -4.20 7.00
C VAL A 210 -18.56 -4.32 5.54
N PRO A 211 -17.65 -4.72 4.65
CA PRO A 211 -17.94 -4.77 3.21
C PRO A 211 -19.05 -5.76 2.83
N SER A 212 -19.32 -6.76 3.67
CA SER A 212 -20.40 -7.72 3.47
C SER A 212 -21.81 -7.12 3.59
N MET A 213 -21.92 -5.86 4.01
CA MET A 213 -23.18 -5.15 4.29
C MET A 213 -24.04 -5.72 5.44
N TYR A 214 -23.62 -6.82 6.06
CA TYR A 214 -24.29 -7.37 7.25
C TYR A 214 -23.83 -6.63 8.51
N ILE A 215 -24.59 -5.61 8.90
CA ILE A 215 -24.37 -4.83 10.14
C ILE A 215 -25.43 -5.11 11.19
N THR A 216 -25.09 -4.88 12.46
CA THR A 216 -26.06 -4.96 13.57
C THR A 216 -26.81 -3.65 13.75
N GLU A 217 -27.98 -3.70 14.39
CA GLU A 217 -28.79 -2.51 14.66
C GLU A 217 -28.01 -1.48 15.48
N GLY A 218 -28.05 -0.21 15.06
CA GLY A 218 -27.30 0.88 15.70
C GLY A 218 -25.92 1.16 15.10
N GLN A 219 -25.39 0.24 14.28
CA GLN A 219 -24.10 0.45 13.61
C GLN A 219 -24.24 1.29 12.34
N ILE A 220 -23.16 2.00 12.01
CA ILE A 220 -23.01 2.72 10.75
C ILE A 220 -21.89 2.06 9.97
N ASN A 221 -22.25 1.45 8.84
CA ASN A 221 -21.26 0.91 7.92
C ASN A 221 -20.57 2.04 7.17
N THR A 222 -19.24 2.01 7.14
CA THR A 222 -18.39 2.93 6.39
C THR A 222 -18.14 2.47 4.95
N TYR A 223 -18.59 1.27 4.59
CA TYR A 223 -18.56 0.77 3.21
C TYR A 223 -19.87 1.11 2.47
N ASP A 224 -19.75 1.64 1.25
CA ASP A 224 -20.88 2.10 0.40
C ASP A 224 -21.11 1.24 -0.85
N GLY A 225 -20.35 0.14 -1.01
CA GLY A 225 -20.27 -0.57 -2.29
C GLY A 225 -19.15 -0.03 -3.18
N MET A 226 -18.83 -0.77 -4.23
CA MET A 226 -17.86 -0.35 -5.24
C MET A 226 -18.50 0.63 -6.22
N GLU A 227 -17.74 1.61 -6.69
CA GLU A 227 -18.21 2.61 -7.68
C GLU A 227 -18.44 1.98 -9.06
N ILE A 228 -17.69 0.92 -9.39
CA ILE A 228 -17.83 0.20 -10.64
C ILE A 228 -19.14 -0.59 -10.68
N SER A 229 -19.83 -0.53 -11.82
CA SER A 229 -21.06 -1.28 -12.07
C SER A 229 -20.86 -2.35 -13.14
N PRO A 230 -21.51 -3.52 -13.02
CA PRO A 230 -21.48 -4.53 -14.08
C PRO A 230 -22.19 -4.03 -15.33
N ILE A 231 -21.85 -4.59 -16.48
CA ILE A 231 -22.56 -4.32 -17.73
C ILE A 231 -23.87 -5.10 -17.72
N LEU A 232 -24.97 -4.39 -17.97
CA LEU A 232 -26.30 -4.94 -18.03
C LEU A 232 -26.80 -4.99 -19.48
N ASP A 233 -27.59 -6.01 -19.79
CA ASP A 233 -28.32 -6.13 -21.04
C ASP A 233 -29.58 -5.23 -21.06
N ALA A 234 -30.32 -5.23 -22.17
CA ALA A 234 -31.55 -4.47 -22.32
C ALA A 234 -32.69 -4.88 -21.34
N LYS A 235 -32.51 -5.97 -20.58
CA LYS A 235 -33.44 -6.47 -19.55
C LYS A 235 -32.94 -6.19 -18.13
N ASN A 236 -31.92 -5.35 -17.98
CA ASN A 236 -31.24 -5.06 -16.71
C ASN A 236 -30.66 -6.32 -16.04
N GLN A 237 -30.25 -7.32 -16.81
CA GLN A 237 -29.53 -8.50 -16.34
C GLN A 237 -28.05 -8.39 -16.67
N ILE A 238 -27.18 -8.96 -15.83
CA ILE A 238 -25.75 -9.01 -16.12
C ILE A 238 -25.52 -9.76 -17.43
N ILE A 239 -24.72 -9.19 -18.34
CA ILE A 239 -24.45 -9.82 -19.64
C ILE A 239 -23.78 -11.21 -19.47
N PRO A 240 -23.99 -12.14 -20.42
CA PRO A 240 -23.31 -13.43 -20.42
C PRO A 240 -21.78 -13.30 -20.37
N GLN A 241 -21.13 -14.28 -19.73
CA GLN A 241 -19.68 -14.31 -19.58
C GLN A 241 -18.93 -14.23 -20.93
N GLY A 242 -19.46 -14.85 -21.99
CA GLY A 242 -18.87 -14.81 -23.33
C GLY A 242 -18.80 -13.39 -23.90
N ASP A 243 -19.90 -12.64 -23.78
CA ASP A 243 -19.98 -11.26 -24.27
C ASP A 243 -19.05 -10.34 -23.47
N ALA A 244 -19.00 -10.52 -22.14
CA ALA A 244 -18.06 -9.80 -21.28
C ALA A 244 -16.59 -10.09 -21.66
N LEU A 245 -16.28 -11.36 -21.95
CA LEU A 245 -14.95 -11.81 -22.37
C LEU A 245 -14.51 -11.16 -23.69
N GLU A 246 -15.40 -11.01 -24.67
CA GLU A 246 -15.09 -10.36 -25.94
C GLU A 246 -14.71 -8.89 -25.73
N LEU A 247 -15.50 -8.16 -24.92
CA LEU A 247 -15.29 -6.75 -24.61
C LEU A 247 -14.02 -6.48 -23.78
N CYS A 248 -13.64 -7.41 -22.89
CA CYS A 248 -12.41 -7.29 -22.09
C CYS A 248 -11.26 -8.17 -22.59
N SER A 249 -11.33 -8.68 -23.83
CA SER A 249 -10.35 -9.62 -24.36
C SER A 249 -8.89 -9.12 -24.29
N PRO A 250 -8.56 -7.83 -24.50
CA PRO A 250 -7.20 -7.35 -24.33
C PRO A 250 -6.68 -7.50 -22.88
N ILE A 251 -7.54 -7.20 -21.89
CA ILE A 251 -7.21 -7.33 -20.46
C ILE A 251 -6.94 -8.80 -20.12
N ILE A 252 -7.79 -9.71 -20.59
CA ILE A 252 -7.60 -11.15 -20.39
C ILE A 252 -6.28 -11.64 -21.01
N ASN A 253 -5.94 -11.15 -22.21
CA ASN A 253 -4.68 -11.46 -22.86
C ASN A 253 -3.48 -10.92 -22.08
N LEU A 254 -3.59 -9.76 -21.44
CA LEU A 254 -2.56 -9.24 -20.53
C LEU A 254 -2.38 -10.16 -19.31
N VAL A 255 -3.45 -10.64 -18.69
CA VAL A 255 -3.35 -11.58 -17.55
C VAL A 255 -2.66 -12.89 -17.99
N LYS A 256 -3.05 -13.45 -19.13
CA LYS A 256 -2.41 -14.66 -19.70
C LYS A 256 -0.93 -14.43 -19.98
N PHE A 257 -0.57 -13.25 -20.49
CA PHE A 257 0.81 -12.85 -20.72
C PHE A 257 1.61 -12.78 -19.41
N LEU A 258 1.06 -12.16 -18.38
CA LEU A 258 1.69 -12.08 -17.05
C LEU A 258 1.89 -13.45 -16.41
N CYS A 259 1.00 -14.40 -16.68
CA CYS A 259 1.09 -15.78 -16.18
C CYS A 259 2.09 -16.66 -16.96
N GLY A 260 2.81 -16.11 -17.95
CA GLY A 260 3.83 -16.87 -18.69
C GLY A 260 3.27 -18.08 -19.46
N LYS A 261 1.96 -18.07 -19.79
CA LYS A 261 1.19 -19.19 -20.38
C LYS A 261 1.08 -20.43 -19.48
N GLU A 262 1.31 -20.31 -18.17
CA GLU A 262 0.99 -21.38 -17.21
C GLU A 262 -0.51 -21.40 -16.91
N THR A 263 -1.26 -22.34 -17.49
CA THR A 263 -2.73 -22.41 -17.38
C THR A 263 -3.21 -22.48 -15.93
N ALA A 264 -2.59 -23.31 -15.09
CA ALA A 264 -2.97 -23.44 -13.68
C ALA A 264 -2.77 -22.12 -12.91
N ALA A 265 -1.71 -21.37 -13.22
CA ALA A 265 -1.46 -20.07 -12.59
C ALA A 265 -2.50 -19.03 -13.04
N TYR A 266 -2.86 -19.03 -14.32
CA TYR A 266 -3.90 -18.17 -14.87
C TYR A 266 -5.28 -18.47 -14.25
N GLU A 267 -5.71 -19.73 -14.23
CA GLU A 267 -6.99 -20.14 -13.65
C GLU A 267 -7.09 -19.76 -12.17
N TRP A 268 -6.03 -20.04 -11.40
CA TRP A 268 -5.98 -19.67 -9.99
C TRP A 268 -6.01 -18.14 -9.82
N LEU A 269 -5.25 -17.38 -10.61
CA LEU A 269 -5.24 -15.91 -10.52
C LEU A 269 -6.60 -15.31 -10.86
N MET A 270 -7.29 -15.81 -11.88
CA MET A 270 -8.62 -15.33 -12.25
C MET A 270 -9.64 -15.57 -11.13
N LYS A 271 -9.62 -16.75 -10.50
CA LYS A 271 -10.46 -17.05 -9.33
C LYS A 271 -10.07 -16.21 -8.12
N TRP A 272 -8.77 -15.98 -7.89
CA TRP A 272 -8.26 -15.13 -6.82
C TRP A 272 -8.69 -13.66 -6.99
N LEU A 273 -8.72 -13.14 -8.22
CA LEU A 273 -9.22 -11.79 -8.52
C LEU A 273 -10.74 -11.69 -8.39
N ALA A 274 -11.47 -12.73 -8.78
CA ALA A 274 -12.93 -12.78 -8.73
C ALA A 274 -13.48 -12.90 -7.31
N TYR A 275 -12.83 -13.70 -6.45
CA TYR A 275 -13.39 -14.07 -5.14
C TYR A 275 -13.71 -12.86 -4.24
N PRO A 276 -12.83 -11.86 -4.03
CA PRO A 276 -13.15 -10.71 -3.19
C PRO A 276 -14.21 -9.77 -3.80
N LEU A 277 -14.39 -9.82 -5.12
CA LEU A 277 -15.39 -9.01 -5.83
C LEU A 277 -16.79 -9.65 -5.72
N GLN A 278 -16.88 -10.99 -5.78
CA GLN A 278 -18.11 -11.74 -5.55
C GLN A 278 -18.47 -11.84 -4.05
N HIS A 279 -17.47 -11.76 -3.18
CA HIS A 279 -17.62 -11.78 -1.73
C HIS A 279 -16.96 -10.55 -1.09
N PRO A 280 -17.59 -9.37 -1.16
CA PRO A 280 -17.04 -8.14 -0.59
C PRO A 280 -16.59 -8.32 0.87
N GLY A 281 -15.32 -8.02 1.14
CA GLY A 281 -14.70 -8.18 2.45
C GLY A 281 -14.09 -9.55 2.70
N ALA A 282 -14.15 -10.48 1.75
CA ALA A 282 -13.40 -11.71 1.84
C ALA A 282 -11.89 -11.43 1.91
N LYS A 283 -11.26 -11.99 2.95
CA LYS A 283 -9.83 -11.94 3.17
C LYS A 283 -9.20 -13.25 2.69
N LEU A 284 -8.40 -13.18 1.64
CA LEU A 284 -7.66 -14.32 1.13
C LEU A 284 -6.38 -14.48 1.97
N ASN A 285 -6.07 -15.73 2.35
CA ASN A 285 -4.82 -16.06 3.05
C ASN A 285 -3.63 -16.23 2.09
N THR A 286 -3.80 -15.74 0.87
CA THR A 286 -2.89 -15.85 -0.24
C THR A 286 -2.70 -14.49 -0.90
N SER A 287 -1.60 -14.33 -1.63
CA SER A 287 -1.17 -13.10 -2.26
C SER A 287 -0.44 -13.41 -3.56
N VAL A 288 -0.38 -12.43 -4.45
CA VAL A 288 0.30 -12.54 -5.74
C VAL A 288 1.63 -11.78 -5.67
N LEU A 289 2.71 -12.45 -6.06
CA LEU A 289 4.05 -11.87 -6.22
C LEU A 289 4.44 -11.93 -7.70
N LEU A 290 4.72 -10.77 -8.28
CA LEU A 290 5.31 -10.68 -9.61
C LEU A 290 6.75 -10.19 -9.48
N CYS A 291 7.69 -11.07 -9.83
CA CYS A 291 9.12 -10.78 -9.84
C CYS A 291 9.62 -10.90 -11.27
N SER A 292 10.23 -9.85 -11.83
CA SER A 292 10.86 -10.00 -13.14
C SER A 292 11.86 -8.88 -13.39
N ALA A 293 13.06 -9.28 -13.85
CA ALA A 293 14.11 -8.35 -14.27
C ALA A 293 13.72 -7.56 -15.54
N VAL A 294 12.68 -8.01 -16.27
CA VAL A 294 12.19 -7.35 -17.47
C VAL A 294 11.21 -6.25 -17.09
N GLN A 295 11.62 -5.01 -17.35
CA GLN A 295 10.75 -3.84 -17.23
C GLN A 295 9.80 -3.73 -18.43
N GLY A 296 8.66 -3.07 -18.21
CA GLY A 296 7.67 -2.86 -19.28
C GLY A 296 6.90 -4.12 -19.68
N SER A 297 6.79 -5.12 -18.79
CA SER A 297 5.97 -6.32 -19.03
C SER A 297 4.48 -6.11 -18.70
N GLY A 298 4.04 -4.89 -18.37
CA GLY A 298 2.63 -4.59 -18.06
C GLY A 298 2.17 -4.96 -16.63
N LYS A 299 3.10 -5.20 -15.69
CA LYS A 299 2.78 -5.53 -14.28
C LYS A 299 1.94 -4.44 -13.62
N SER A 300 2.46 -3.21 -13.58
CA SER A 300 1.74 -2.04 -13.02
C SER A 300 0.52 -1.67 -13.87
N LEU A 301 0.60 -1.84 -15.20
CA LEU A 301 -0.55 -1.60 -16.09
C LEU A 301 -1.79 -2.41 -15.67
N PHE A 302 -1.62 -3.68 -15.29
CA PHE A 302 -2.73 -4.50 -14.80
C PHE A 302 -3.07 -4.20 -13.32
N PHE A 303 -2.12 -4.42 -12.42
CA PHE A 303 -2.40 -4.42 -10.98
C PHE A 303 -2.56 -3.03 -10.37
N GLU A 304 -1.97 -1.99 -10.98
CA GLU A 304 -2.17 -0.61 -10.58
C GLU A 304 -3.33 -0.04 -11.40
N LYS A 305 -3.19 0.13 -12.72
CA LYS A 305 -4.16 0.94 -13.49
C LYS A 305 -5.54 0.30 -13.66
N ILE A 306 -5.63 -1.01 -13.89
CA ILE A 306 -6.91 -1.69 -14.09
C ILE A 306 -7.55 -2.02 -12.74
N MET A 307 -6.83 -2.69 -11.83
CA MET A 307 -7.43 -3.14 -10.57
C MET A 307 -7.82 -1.98 -9.64
N THR A 308 -7.05 -0.89 -9.58
CA THR A 308 -7.45 0.27 -8.74
C THR A 308 -8.74 0.92 -9.25
N ARG A 309 -9.01 0.92 -10.56
CA ARG A 309 -10.28 1.41 -11.13
C ARG A 309 -11.47 0.50 -10.79
N ILE A 310 -11.25 -0.80 -10.62
CA ILE A 310 -12.30 -1.74 -10.18
C ILE A 310 -12.65 -1.47 -8.71
N TYR A 311 -11.64 -1.39 -7.84
CA TYR A 311 -11.85 -1.17 -6.41
C TYR A 311 -12.17 0.29 -6.05
N GLY A 312 -11.86 1.26 -6.93
CA GLY A 312 -11.95 2.69 -6.67
C GLY A 312 -10.85 3.20 -5.73
N GLU A 313 -10.69 4.53 -5.69
CA GLU A 313 -9.70 5.18 -4.81
C GLU A 313 -10.01 4.97 -3.32
N CYS A 314 -11.29 4.82 -3.00
CA CYS A 314 -11.76 4.59 -1.62
C CYS A 314 -11.23 3.27 -1.05
N TYR A 315 -11.23 2.18 -1.83
CA TYR A 315 -10.94 0.83 -1.33
C TYR A 315 -9.62 0.22 -1.85
N SER A 316 -8.89 0.93 -2.70
CA SER A 316 -7.55 0.55 -3.14
C SER A 316 -6.45 1.49 -2.65
N VAL A 317 -5.22 0.99 -2.62
CA VAL A 317 -4.02 1.79 -2.36
C VAL A 317 -2.81 1.18 -3.04
N THR A 318 -1.92 2.02 -3.54
CA THR A 318 -0.61 1.63 -4.08
C THR A 318 0.49 2.21 -3.19
N LEU A 319 1.43 1.36 -2.78
CA LEU A 319 2.50 1.69 -1.86
C LEU A 319 3.86 1.27 -2.42
N GLY A 320 4.86 2.14 -2.25
CA GLY A 320 6.26 1.77 -2.43
C GLY A 320 6.86 1.13 -1.16
N GLN A 321 8.18 0.94 -1.17
CA GLN A 321 8.92 0.36 -0.03
C GLN A 321 8.66 1.08 1.31
N ASN A 322 8.66 2.42 1.31
CA ASN A 322 8.49 3.22 2.53
C ASN A 322 7.13 2.98 3.20
N GLY A 323 6.08 2.70 2.42
CA GLY A 323 4.75 2.43 2.97
C GLY A 323 4.69 1.14 3.77
N LEU A 324 5.47 0.14 3.37
CA LEU A 324 5.54 -1.17 4.04
C LEU A 324 6.40 -1.15 5.31
N GLU A 325 7.44 -0.32 5.34
CA GLU A 325 8.33 -0.14 6.50
C GLU A 325 7.81 0.92 7.49
N SER A 326 6.82 1.70 7.08
CA SER A 326 6.23 2.76 7.89
C SER A 326 5.57 2.21 9.16
N ILE A 327 5.78 2.92 10.27
CA ILE A 327 5.02 2.72 11.51
C ILE A 327 3.58 3.22 11.39
N TYR A 328 3.33 4.17 10.48
CA TYR A 328 2.00 4.72 10.20
C TYR A 328 1.34 3.87 9.11
N THR A 329 0.15 3.37 9.43
CA THR A 329 -0.62 2.41 8.63
C THR A 329 -2.03 2.93 8.32
N ASP A 330 -2.19 4.26 8.35
CA ASP A 330 -3.44 4.95 8.01
C ASP A 330 -3.93 4.62 6.59
N TRP A 331 -2.99 4.34 5.68
CA TRP A 331 -3.26 3.85 4.33
C TRP A 331 -4.09 2.56 4.29
N ALA A 332 -4.08 1.74 5.34
CA ALA A 332 -4.78 0.45 5.40
C ALA A 332 -6.24 0.58 5.87
N GLU A 333 -6.62 1.75 6.40
CA GLU A 333 -7.98 2.02 6.86
C GLU A 333 -8.95 1.92 5.69
N ARG A 334 -10.07 1.19 5.89
CA ARG A 334 -11.12 0.99 4.88
C ARG A 334 -10.63 0.47 3.51
N LYS A 335 -9.52 -0.27 3.44
CA LYS A 335 -9.02 -0.86 2.17
C LYS A 335 -9.41 -2.33 1.97
N LEU A 336 -9.63 -2.69 0.71
CA LEU A 336 -9.90 -4.06 0.23
C LEU A 336 -8.78 -4.58 -0.67
N TYR A 337 -8.05 -3.70 -1.34
CA TYR A 337 -6.97 -4.05 -2.25
C TYR A 337 -5.73 -3.19 -1.96
N CYS A 338 -4.57 -3.83 -1.88
CA CYS A 338 -3.32 -3.15 -1.66
C CYS A 338 -2.26 -3.64 -2.64
N LEU A 339 -1.76 -2.72 -3.46
CA LEU A 339 -0.63 -2.95 -4.33
C LEU A 339 0.65 -2.45 -3.68
N PHE A 340 1.66 -3.30 -3.66
CA PHE A 340 3.01 -2.99 -3.22
C PHE A 340 3.92 -2.97 -4.45
N GLU A 341 4.33 -1.79 -4.88
CA GLU A 341 5.12 -1.57 -6.09
C GLU A 341 6.61 -1.34 -5.77
N GLU A 342 7.48 -1.94 -6.58
CA GLU A 342 8.94 -1.82 -6.48
C GLU A 342 9.51 -2.11 -5.09
N ILE A 343 8.97 -3.13 -4.43
CA ILE A 343 9.40 -3.47 -3.07
C ILE A 343 10.60 -4.41 -3.11
N PHE A 344 11.35 -4.42 -2.00
CA PHE A 344 12.40 -5.36 -1.62
C PHE A 344 13.79 -5.01 -2.14
N ASN A 345 14.42 -4.04 -1.48
CA ASN A 345 15.86 -3.84 -1.61
C ASN A 345 16.61 -4.79 -0.65
N ASN A 346 17.79 -5.29 -1.03
CA ASN A 346 18.51 -6.41 -0.39
C ASN A 346 18.76 -6.33 1.13
N LYS A 347 18.57 -5.20 1.80
CA LYS A 347 19.04 -4.96 3.17
C LYS A 347 18.12 -5.51 4.30
N SER A 348 16.86 -5.87 4.04
CA SER A 348 15.91 -6.25 5.11
C SER A 348 14.94 -7.41 4.79
N LYS A 349 15.25 -8.25 3.77
CA LYS A 349 14.37 -9.32 3.25
C LYS A 349 13.76 -10.24 4.34
N PHE A 350 14.56 -10.65 5.34
CA PHE A 350 14.10 -11.56 6.40
C PHE A 350 13.23 -10.88 7.46
N GLY A 351 13.50 -9.61 7.78
CA GLY A 351 12.72 -8.86 8.77
C GLY A 351 11.31 -8.51 8.29
N MET A 352 11.18 -8.18 7.00
CA MET A 352 9.90 -7.79 6.39
C MET A 352 8.94 -8.97 6.18
N MET A 353 9.48 -10.19 6.01
CA MET A 353 8.66 -11.37 5.73
C MET A 353 7.68 -11.68 6.87
N GLY A 354 8.05 -11.43 8.12
CA GLY A 354 7.14 -11.60 9.27
C GLY A 354 5.92 -10.67 9.17
N LEU A 355 6.16 -9.40 8.86
CA LEU A 355 5.12 -8.38 8.68
C LEU A 355 4.21 -8.71 7.50
N ILE A 356 4.78 -9.12 6.36
CA ILE A 356 4.00 -9.50 5.17
C ILE A 356 3.14 -10.72 5.44
N LYS A 357 3.68 -11.76 6.09
CA LYS A 357 2.90 -12.95 6.47
C LYS A 357 1.72 -12.57 7.37
N HIS A 358 1.93 -11.68 8.33
CA HIS A 358 0.85 -11.17 9.19
C HIS A 358 -0.17 -10.33 8.40
N MET A 359 0.29 -9.48 7.49
CA MET A 359 -0.61 -8.67 6.65
C MET A 359 -1.49 -9.55 5.74
N ILE A 360 -0.95 -10.64 5.19
CA ILE A 360 -1.69 -11.56 4.32
C ILE A 360 -2.67 -12.43 5.12
N THR A 361 -2.30 -12.90 6.32
CA THR A 361 -3.10 -13.93 7.03
C THR A 361 -3.81 -13.44 8.28
N GLY A 362 -3.46 -12.25 8.78
CA GLY A 362 -4.00 -11.70 10.02
C GLY A 362 -5.43 -11.22 9.84
N GLU A 363 -6.31 -11.57 10.77
CA GLU A 363 -7.73 -11.16 10.79
C GLU A 363 -7.91 -9.68 11.12
N LYS A 364 -6.95 -9.10 11.83
CA LYS A 364 -6.96 -7.68 12.23
C LYS A 364 -5.66 -7.01 11.84
N ILE A 365 -5.76 -5.74 11.50
CA ILE A 365 -4.63 -4.84 11.27
C ILE A 365 -4.70 -3.70 12.29
N ARG A 366 -3.52 -3.24 12.74
CA ARG A 366 -3.41 -2.09 13.61
C ARG A 366 -3.24 -0.84 12.75
N ILE A 367 -4.13 0.13 12.91
CA ILE A 367 -4.13 1.40 12.22
C ILE A 367 -3.47 2.43 13.13
N GLU A 368 -2.34 2.98 12.69
CA GLU A 368 -1.58 4.02 13.37
C GLU A 368 -1.59 5.30 12.53
N LYS A 369 -2.09 6.40 13.11
CA LYS A 369 -2.14 7.72 12.46
C LYS A 369 -1.34 8.74 13.27
N LYS A 370 -0.74 9.73 12.62
CA LYS A 370 -0.06 10.82 13.33
C LYS A 370 -1.06 11.55 14.24
N PHE A 371 -0.64 11.82 15.47
CA PHE A 371 -1.40 12.56 16.49
C PHE A 371 -2.72 11.90 16.92
N MET A 372 -2.94 10.63 16.62
CA MET A 372 -4.09 9.86 17.10
C MET A 372 -3.63 8.58 17.77
N SER A 373 -4.42 8.07 18.72
CA SER A 373 -4.20 6.74 19.28
C SER A 373 -4.47 5.67 18.23
N GLY A 374 -3.52 4.75 18.07
CA GLY A 374 -3.70 3.59 17.21
C GLY A 374 -4.84 2.69 17.68
N TYR A 375 -5.52 2.08 16.73
CA TYR A 375 -6.65 1.20 17.00
C TYR A 375 -6.63 -0.01 16.07
N SER A 376 -7.43 -1.04 16.37
CA SER A 376 -7.48 -2.27 15.58
C SER A 376 -8.71 -2.29 14.67
N GLN A 377 -8.52 -2.63 13.40
CA GLN A 377 -9.58 -2.81 12.40
C GLN A 377 -9.53 -4.24 11.86
N ASN A 378 -10.68 -4.79 11.46
CA ASN A 378 -10.71 -6.03 10.68
C ASN A 378 -9.93 -5.83 9.36
N ASN A 379 -9.14 -6.83 9.01
CA ASN A 379 -8.30 -6.83 7.82
C ASN A 379 -9.04 -7.48 6.66
N HIS A 380 -9.46 -6.65 5.71
CA HIS A 380 -10.12 -7.08 4.47
C HIS A 380 -9.21 -6.91 3.24
N ILE A 381 -7.93 -6.60 3.43
CA ILE A 381 -7.00 -6.22 2.37
C ILE A 381 -6.48 -7.44 1.63
N ASN A 382 -6.58 -7.50 0.31
CA ASN A 382 -5.89 -8.50 -0.50
C ASN A 382 -4.67 -7.86 -1.16
N CYS A 383 -3.48 -8.43 -0.92
CA CYS A 383 -2.21 -7.81 -1.29
C CYS A 383 -1.66 -8.37 -2.61
N VAL A 384 -1.09 -7.50 -3.43
CA VAL A 384 -0.26 -7.85 -4.58
C VAL A 384 1.11 -7.18 -4.44
N PHE A 385 2.17 -7.91 -4.72
CA PHE A 385 3.56 -7.44 -4.64
C PHE A 385 4.21 -7.47 -6.03
N LEU A 386 4.75 -6.33 -6.46
CA LEU A 386 5.52 -6.20 -7.70
C LEU A 386 6.98 -5.90 -7.34
N SER A 387 7.91 -6.60 -7.97
CA SER A 387 9.34 -6.30 -7.85
C SER A 387 10.07 -6.53 -9.17
N ASN A 388 11.10 -5.70 -9.37
CA ASN A 388 12.05 -5.85 -10.47
C ASN A 388 13.24 -6.73 -10.07
N GLU A 389 13.39 -7.10 -8.79
CA GLU A 389 14.39 -8.06 -8.36
C GLU A 389 13.97 -9.50 -8.74
N VAL A 390 14.97 -10.34 -9.05
CA VAL A 390 14.75 -11.76 -9.35
C VAL A 390 14.32 -12.54 -8.10
N GLN A 391 14.80 -12.13 -6.92
CA GLN A 391 14.48 -12.75 -5.64
C GLN A 391 14.10 -11.68 -4.60
N PRO A 392 12.90 -11.09 -4.71
CA PRO A 392 12.48 -10.03 -3.79
C PRO A 392 12.24 -10.55 -2.37
N LEU A 393 11.71 -11.77 -2.26
CA LEU A 393 11.30 -12.38 -1.00
C LEU A 393 11.93 -13.76 -0.83
N ALA A 394 12.34 -14.07 0.39
CA ALA A 394 12.78 -15.42 0.77
C ALA A 394 11.54 -16.30 1.00
N ILE A 395 11.06 -16.96 -0.05
CA ILE A 395 9.91 -17.87 0.01
C ILE A 395 10.38 -19.25 0.49
N GLU A 396 9.70 -19.79 1.49
CA GLU A 396 9.96 -21.13 2.03
C GLU A 396 9.41 -22.21 1.09
N GLU A 397 10.02 -23.40 1.11
CA GLU A 397 9.63 -24.53 0.25
C GLU A 397 8.15 -24.92 0.39
N ARG A 398 7.61 -24.83 1.61
CA ARG A 398 6.21 -25.15 1.93
C ARG A 398 5.33 -23.89 2.04
N ASP A 399 5.73 -22.80 1.41
CA ASP A 399 4.90 -21.60 1.43
C ASP A 399 3.60 -21.83 0.64
N ARG A 400 2.49 -21.64 1.33
CA ARG A 400 1.14 -21.71 0.79
C ARG A 400 0.50 -20.35 0.50
N ARG A 401 1.25 -19.25 0.68
CA ARG A 401 0.71 -17.88 0.65
C ARG A 401 0.89 -17.23 -0.70
N PHE A 402 2.00 -17.47 -1.40
CA PHE A 402 2.30 -16.74 -2.64
C PHE A 402 2.04 -17.55 -3.91
N LEU A 403 1.25 -16.97 -4.82
CA LEU A 403 1.39 -17.22 -6.24
C LEU A 403 2.55 -16.39 -6.76
N VAL A 404 3.54 -17.02 -7.39
CA VAL A 404 4.71 -16.31 -7.93
C VAL A 404 4.64 -16.35 -9.45
N LEU A 405 4.74 -15.20 -10.10
CA LEU A 405 4.74 -15.07 -11.56
C LEU A 405 5.99 -14.31 -12.01
N GLU A 406 6.63 -14.80 -13.08
CA GLU A 406 7.81 -14.19 -13.69
C GLU A 406 7.53 -13.92 -15.18
N PRO A 407 6.96 -12.75 -15.54
CA PRO A 407 6.83 -12.39 -16.95
C PRO A 407 8.22 -12.14 -17.55
N ASN A 408 8.61 -13.00 -18.48
CA ASN A 408 9.96 -13.02 -19.08
C ASN A 408 10.12 -12.15 -20.33
N GLN A 409 9.08 -11.45 -20.74
CA GLN A 409 9.05 -10.67 -21.98
C GLN A 409 8.51 -9.27 -21.73
N LYS A 410 8.95 -8.32 -22.55
CA LYS A 410 8.35 -6.98 -22.61
C LYS A 410 6.98 -7.09 -23.29
N LEU A 411 6.02 -6.30 -22.83
CA LEU A 411 4.70 -6.26 -23.45
C LEU A 411 4.85 -5.72 -24.88
N GLY A 412 4.34 -6.46 -25.86
CA GLY A 412 4.34 -6.01 -27.26
C GLY A 412 3.53 -4.73 -27.45
N ASN A 413 3.96 -3.87 -28.37
CA ASN A 413 3.31 -2.57 -28.60
C ASN A 413 1.85 -2.71 -29.01
N ASP A 414 1.50 -3.74 -29.79
CA ASP A 414 0.12 -3.96 -30.24
C ASP A 414 -0.82 -4.21 -29.06
N LEU A 415 -0.46 -5.16 -28.20
CA LEU A 415 -1.24 -5.47 -27.00
C LEU A 415 -1.26 -4.26 -26.07
N LYS A 416 -0.12 -3.60 -25.86
CA LYS A 416 -0.05 -2.39 -25.03
C LYS A 416 -1.05 -1.31 -25.51
N GLY A 417 -1.08 -1.01 -26.82
CA GLY A 417 -2.00 -0.02 -27.38
C GLY A 417 -3.47 -0.43 -27.24
N LEU A 418 -3.79 -1.72 -27.36
CA LEU A 418 -5.15 -2.21 -27.09
C LEU A 418 -5.55 -1.99 -25.63
N ILE A 419 -4.65 -2.18 -24.67
CA ILE A 419 -4.95 -1.95 -23.25
C ILE A 419 -5.04 -0.44 -22.95
N GLU A 420 -4.21 0.40 -23.58
CA GLU A 420 -4.34 1.85 -23.46
C GLU A 420 -5.75 2.31 -23.89
N ASN A 421 -6.27 1.78 -25.01
CA ASN A 421 -7.65 2.02 -25.43
C ASN A 421 -8.70 1.48 -24.43
N CYS A 422 -8.39 0.44 -23.67
CA CYS A 422 -9.25 -0.06 -22.58
C CYS A 422 -9.28 0.86 -21.36
N LEU A 423 -8.30 1.75 -21.19
CA LEU A 423 -8.19 2.68 -20.07
C LEU A 423 -8.82 4.04 -20.34
N GLU A 424 -9.23 4.31 -21.58
CA GLU A 424 -9.89 5.55 -21.97
C GLU A 424 -11.25 5.71 -21.25
N PRO A 425 -11.67 6.92 -20.87
CA PRO A 425 -12.88 7.14 -20.05
C PRO A 425 -14.18 6.63 -20.67
N ASN A 426 -14.25 6.55 -22.00
CA ASN A 426 -15.41 6.07 -22.75
C ASN A 426 -15.39 4.54 -22.98
N SER A 427 -14.35 3.84 -22.51
CA SER A 427 -14.22 2.40 -22.69
C SER A 427 -15.01 1.63 -21.65
N SER A 428 -15.82 0.67 -22.10
CA SER A 428 -16.51 -0.26 -21.20
C SER A 428 -15.66 -1.47 -20.81
N ALA A 429 -14.40 -1.55 -21.24
CA ALA A 429 -13.56 -2.73 -21.09
C ALA A 429 -13.29 -3.11 -19.62
N ILE A 430 -13.14 -2.12 -18.72
CA ILE A 430 -12.92 -2.37 -17.29
C ILE A 430 -14.22 -2.87 -16.63
N ASN A 431 -15.37 -2.26 -16.96
CA ASN A 431 -16.68 -2.75 -16.52
C ASN A 431 -16.97 -4.15 -17.06
N ALA A 432 -16.58 -4.45 -18.30
CA ALA A 432 -16.68 -5.78 -18.90
C ALA A 432 -15.78 -6.78 -18.16
N PHE A 433 -14.55 -6.41 -17.82
CA PHE A 433 -13.65 -7.26 -17.05
C PHE A 433 -14.19 -7.53 -15.64
N TYR A 434 -14.70 -6.51 -14.96
CA TYR A 434 -15.40 -6.66 -13.70
C TYR A 434 -16.60 -7.61 -13.82
N THR A 435 -17.42 -7.44 -14.88
CA THR A 435 -18.56 -8.30 -15.18
C THR A 435 -18.14 -9.75 -15.40
N TYR A 436 -17.06 -9.96 -16.16
CA TYR A 436 -16.48 -11.28 -16.38
C TYR A 436 -16.04 -11.92 -15.05
N LEU A 437 -15.38 -11.16 -14.16
CA LEU A 437 -14.96 -11.64 -12.85
C LEU A 437 -16.13 -12.02 -11.94
N LEU A 438 -17.26 -11.29 -12.01
CA LEU A 438 -18.47 -11.62 -11.25
C LEU A 438 -19.12 -12.94 -11.69
N SER A 439 -18.85 -13.41 -12.92
CA SER A 439 -19.40 -14.66 -13.45
C SER A 439 -18.41 -15.83 -13.43
N VAL A 440 -17.20 -15.65 -12.88
CA VAL A 440 -16.22 -16.74 -12.75
C VAL A 440 -16.75 -17.79 -11.76
N ASP A 441 -16.66 -19.07 -12.13
CA ASP A 441 -16.99 -20.17 -11.24
C ASP A 441 -15.95 -20.31 -10.12
N LEU A 442 -16.43 -20.28 -8.87
CA LEU A 442 -15.64 -20.36 -7.64
C LEU A 442 -15.97 -21.61 -6.82
N THR A 443 -16.71 -22.59 -7.36
CA THR A 443 -17.20 -23.76 -6.61
C THR A 443 -16.08 -24.55 -5.90
N ASP A 444 -14.89 -24.60 -6.49
CA ASP A 444 -13.69 -25.27 -5.97
C ASP A 444 -12.67 -24.31 -5.32
N PHE A 445 -13.03 -23.03 -5.16
CA PHE A 445 -12.13 -21.98 -4.69
C PHE A 445 -12.61 -21.40 -3.35
N THR A 446 -11.68 -21.32 -2.40
CA THR A 446 -11.92 -20.80 -1.05
C THR A 446 -10.83 -19.78 -0.68
N PRO A 447 -11.01 -19.02 0.41
CA PRO A 447 -9.98 -18.10 0.89
C PRO A 447 -8.66 -18.76 1.28
N TYR A 448 -8.65 -20.09 1.41
CA TYR A 448 -7.51 -20.91 1.79
C TYR A 448 -6.93 -21.73 0.63
N THR A 449 -7.51 -21.62 -0.58
CA THR A 449 -7.05 -22.40 -1.73
C THR A 449 -5.61 -22.03 -2.09
N GLU A 450 -4.72 -23.00 -1.94
CA GLU A 450 -3.28 -22.79 -2.10
C GLU A 450 -2.92 -22.51 -3.57
N PRO A 451 -1.97 -21.59 -3.83
CA PRO A 451 -1.51 -21.30 -5.19
C PRO A 451 -0.68 -22.46 -5.75
N PRO A 452 -0.75 -22.71 -7.08
CA PRO A 452 0.04 -23.74 -7.72
C PRO A 452 1.55 -23.47 -7.61
N MET A 453 2.34 -24.53 -7.69
CA MET A 453 3.79 -24.46 -7.73
C MET A 453 4.26 -24.10 -9.14
N THR A 454 4.34 -22.79 -9.44
CA THR A 454 4.83 -22.28 -10.73
C THR A 454 6.34 -22.44 -10.88
N LYS A 455 6.83 -22.36 -12.12
CA LYS A 455 8.28 -22.39 -12.39
C LYS A 455 9.02 -21.25 -11.68
N ALA A 456 8.41 -20.06 -11.65
CA ALA A 456 8.93 -18.90 -10.95
C ALA A 456 9.03 -19.14 -9.44
N LYS A 457 8.00 -19.75 -8.83
CA LYS A 457 8.00 -20.09 -7.40
C LYS A 457 9.12 -21.07 -7.06
N GLN A 458 9.28 -22.13 -7.85
CA GLN A 458 10.35 -23.11 -7.69
C GLN A 458 11.73 -22.47 -7.73
N LYS A 459 11.95 -21.56 -8.71
CA LYS A 459 13.20 -20.83 -8.89
C LYS A 459 13.53 -19.93 -7.69
N ILE A 460 12.56 -19.18 -7.16
CA ILE A 460 12.78 -18.34 -5.95
C ILE A 460 13.09 -19.20 -4.72
N ILE A 461 12.36 -20.30 -4.52
CA ILE A 461 12.61 -21.24 -3.42
C ILE A 461 14.04 -21.77 -3.53
N GLN A 462 14.45 -22.20 -4.73
CA GLN A 462 15.79 -22.73 -4.98
C GLN A 462 16.89 -21.71 -4.68
N PHE A 463 16.72 -20.44 -5.10
CA PHE A 463 17.65 -19.36 -4.74
C PHE A 463 17.67 -19.04 -3.25
N GLY A 464 16.61 -19.36 -2.52
CA GLY A 464 16.52 -19.15 -1.07
C GLY A 464 17.07 -20.30 -0.23
N LEU A 465 17.45 -21.43 -0.85
CA LEU A 465 17.91 -22.59 -0.12
C LEU A 465 19.26 -22.33 0.56
N PRO A 466 19.42 -22.73 1.83
CA PRO A 466 20.71 -22.62 2.50
C PRO A 466 21.73 -23.58 1.85
N GLY A 467 23.00 -23.19 1.80
CA GLY A 467 24.06 -23.97 1.13
C GLY A 467 24.17 -25.45 1.53
N TRP A 468 23.84 -25.82 2.78
CA TRP A 468 23.83 -27.24 3.18
C TRP A 468 22.73 -28.06 2.49
N LYS A 469 21.60 -27.44 2.16
CA LYS A 469 20.47 -28.08 1.48
C LYS A 469 20.75 -28.19 -0.01
N LEU A 470 21.31 -27.13 -0.62
CA LEU A 470 21.82 -27.17 -1.99
C LEU A 470 22.85 -28.29 -2.17
N PHE A 471 23.82 -28.41 -1.26
CA PHE A 471 24.78 -29.52 -1.26
C PHE A 471 24.10 -30.89 -1.22
N LEU A 472 23.10 -31.08 -0.34
CA LEU A 472 22.39 -32.36 -0.24
C LEU A 472 21.60 -32.68 -1.51
N ASP A 473 20.95 -31.69 -2.10
CA ASP A 473 20.18 -31.85 -3.33
C ASP A 473 21.09 -32.18 -4.52
N ASP A 474 22.23 -31.48 -4.66
CA ASP A 474 23.26 -31.78 -5.66
C ASP A 474 23.87 -33.17 -5.46
N TRP A 475 24.16 -33.54 -4.21
CA TRP A 475 24.72 -34.83 -3.86
C TRP A 475 23.76 -35.96 -4.23
N ARG A 476 22.47 -35.80 -3.88
CA ARG A 476 21.40 -36.75 -4.22
C ARG A 476 21.17 -36.85 -5.72
N ALA A 477 21.24 -35.74 -6.44
CA ALA A 477 21.09 -35.70 -7.89
C ALA A 477 22.30 -36.29 -8.63
N GLY A 478 23.39 -36.63 -7.93
CA GLY A 478 24.62 -37.14 -8.54
C GLY A 478 25.39 -36.08 -9.33
N LEU A 479 25.18 -34.80 -9.00
CA LEU A 479 25.87 -33.67 -9.62
C LEU A 479 27.26 -33.41 -8.99
N LEU A 480 27.56 -34.10 -7.88
CA LEU A 480 28.84 -34.02 -7.19
C LEU A 480 29.78 -35.13 -7.65
N ASP A 481 31.09 -34.87 -7.54
CA ASP A 481 32.13 -35.88 -7.77
C ASP A 481 32.03 -37.06 -6.76
N ASN A 482 31.49 -36.77 -5.57
CA ASN A 482 31.24 -37.76 -4.52
C ASN A 482 29.90 -38.49 -4.77
N PRO A 483 29.90 -39.83 -4.84
CA PRO A 483 28.68 -40.60 -5.13
C PRO A 483 27.70 -40.55 -3.96
N PHE A 484 26.40 -40.66 -4.25
CA PHE A 484 25.32 -40.72 -3.26
C PHE A 484 25.23 -42.10 -2.59
N VAL A 485 26.16 -42.38 -1.68
CA VAL A 485 26.32 -43.68 -0.99
C VAL A 485 26.49 -43.50 0.51
N CYS A 486 26.37 -44.59 1.27
CA CYS A 486 26.64 -44.55 2.71
C CYS A 486 28.10 -44.15 2.98
N CYS A 487 28.32 -43.16 3.84
CA CYS A 487 29.65 -42.62 4.11
C CYS A 487 29.84 -42.27 5.58
N LEU A 488 31.09 -42.02 5.99
CA LEU A 488 31.37 -41.54 7.34
C LEU A 488 30.89 -40.10 7.49
N SER A 489 30.39 -39.76 8.68
CA SER A 489 29.91 -38.40 8.96
C SER A 489 31.02 -37.34 8.76
N ASP A 490 32.26 -37.69 9.12
CA ASP A 490 33.40 -36.77 9.00
C ASP A 490 33.80 -36.59 7.53
N ASP A 491 33.81 -37.67 6.73
CA ASP A 491 34.11 -37.61 5.30
C ASP A 491 33.06 -36.78 4.54
N LEU A 492 31.77 -36.93 4.87
CA LEU A 492 30.72 -36.12 4.27
C LEU A 492 30.90 -34.62 4.57
N TYR A 493 31.33 -34.30 5.80
CA TYR A 493 31.62 -32.92 6.17
C TYR A 493 32.81 -32.35 5.39
N VAL A 494 33.85 -33.15 5.14
CA VAL A 494 34.98 -32.74 4.28
C VAL A 494 34.49 -32.45 2.86
N ALA A 495 33.67 -33.33 2.27
CA ALA A 495 33.07 -33.11 0.95
C ALA A 495 32.23 -31.82 0.90
N TYR A 496 31.43 -31.56 1.94
CA TYR A 496 30.66 -30.33 2.05
C TYR A 496 31.53 -29.08 2.13
N ARG A 497 32.62 -29.09 2.92
CA ARG A 497 33.56 -27.96 2.98
C ARG A 497 34.21 -27.68 1.62
N GLN A 498 34.61 -28.73 0.90
CA GLN A 498 35.20 -28.61 -0.44
C GLN A 498 34.19 -28.04 -1.44
N TRP A 499 32.94 -28.52 -1.41
CA TRP A 499 31.86 -27.98 -2.21
C TRP A 499 31.57 -26.52 -1.88
N CYS A 500 31.56 -26.16 -0.59
CA CYS A 500 31.36 -24.78 -0.15
C CYS A 500 32.45 -23.86 -0.70
N HIS A 501 33.72 -24.26 -0.58
CA HIS A 501 34.85 -23.52 -1.11
C HIS A 501 34.78 -23.36 -2.64
N LYS A 502 34.44 -24.43 -3.36
CA LYS A 502 34.32 -24.42 -4.83
C LYS A 502 33.20 -23.50 -5.33
N ASN A 503 32.08 -23.42 -4.61
CA ASN A 503 30.90 -22.67 -5.04
C ASN A 503 30.75 -21.28 -4.38
N GLY A 504 31.70 -20.87 -3.53
CA GLY A 504 31.63 -19.59 -2.81
C GLY A 504 30.58 -19.57 -1.67
N GLU A 505 30.17 -20.74 -1.18
CA GLU A 505 29.18 -20.89 -0.12
C GLU A 505 29.83 -20.88 1.26
N LYS A 506 29.13 -20.34 2.26
CA LYS A 506 29.65 -20.28 3.64
C LYS A 506 29.39 -21.59 4.37
N ALA A 507 30.46 -22.32 4.70
CA ALA A 507 30.36 -23.55 5.47
C ALA A 507 29.86 -23.30 6.90
N ILE A 508 28.92 -24.14 7.37
CA ILE A 508 28.46 -24.18 8.76
C ILE A 508 29.24 -25.23 9.59
N PRO A 509 29.23 -25.17 10.93
CA PRO A 509 29.91 -26.16 11.77
C PRO A 509 29.37 -27.58 11.57
N ALA A 510 30.26 -28.58 11.66
CA ALA A 510 29.95 -30.00 11.42
C ALA A 510 28.73 -30.52 12.18
N ASN A 511 28.61 -30.19 13.46
CA ASN A 511 27.47 -30.62 14.29
C ASN A 511 26.14 -30.10 13.74
N LYS A 512 26.10 -28.84 13.28
CA LYS A 512 24.90 -28.22 12.71
C LYS A 512 24.58 -28.82 11.34
N PHE A 513 25.58 -28.95 10.48
CA PHE A 513 25.44 -29.58 9.15
C PHE A 513 24.87 -30.99 9.24
N LEU A 514 25.52 -31.86 10.03
CA LEU A 514 25.11 -33.26 10.17
C LEU A 514 23.73 -33.41 10.82
N SER A 515 23.34 -32.48 11.71
CA SER A 515 22.00 -32.49 12.30
C SER A 515 20.93 -32.06 11.30
N LEU A 516 21.21 -31.08 10.45
CA LEU A 516 20.28 -30.58 9.44
C LEU A 516 20.08 -31.59 8.31
N ILE A 517 21.17 -32.17 7.78
CA ILE A 517 21.07 -33.22 6.77
C ILE A 517 20.30 -34.44 7.30
N ALA A 518 20.53 -34.85 8.54
CA ALA A 518 19.81 -35.99 9.13
C ALA A 518 18.32 -35.71 9.42
N SER A 519 17.90 -34.43 9.41
CA SER A 519 16.48 -34.07 9.53
C SER A 519 15.70 -34.30 8.23
N GLU A 520 16.41 -34.43 7.11
CA GLU A 520 15.84 -34.76 5.81
C GLU A 520 15.58 -36.26 5.73
N ARG A 521 14.36 -36.67 5.37
CA ARG A 521 13.93 -38.09 5.33
C ARG A 521 14.65 -38.93 4.26
N VAL A 522 15.58 -38.34 3.52
CA VAL A 522 16.33 -38.98 2.44
C VAL A 522 17.59 -39.67 2.96
N VAL A 523 18.12 -39.25 4.12
CA VAL A 523 19.30 -39.86 4.74
C VAL A 523 19.10 -40.06 6.23
N ALA A 524 19.81 -41.01 6.83
CA ALA A 524 19.76 -41.26 8.27
C ALA A 524 21.14 -41.14 8.89
N LYS A 525 21.24 -40.56 10.09
CA LYS A 525 22.47 -40.52 10.88
C LYS A 525 22.43 -41.59 11.96
N GLY A 526 23.50 -42.38 12.07
CA GLY A 526 23.57 -43.43 13.07
C GLY A 526 24.97 -44.00 13.21
N HIS A 527 25.05 -45.17 13.85
CA HIS A 527 26.28 -45.92 13.98
C HIS A 527 26.24 -47.13 13.06
N GLY A 528 27.25 -47.27 12.20
CA GLY A 528 27.48 -48.44 11.38
C GLY A 528 28.75 -49.16 11.83
N ARG A 529 28.81 -50.46 11.59
CA ARG A 529 30.05 -51.24 11.75
C ARG A 529 30.71 -51.41 10.38
N ILE A 530 31.99 -51.11 10.30
CA ILE A 530 32.81 -51.25 9.08
C ILE A 530 34.08 -52.02 9.39
N TYR A 531 34.71 -52.59 8.37
CA TYR A 531 36.03 -53.19 8.47
C TYR A 531 37.09 -52.15 8.14
N GLU A 532 38.07 -52.00 9.03
CA GLU A 532 39.28 -51.22 8.80
C GLU A 532 40.50 -52.14 8.77
N ASP A 533 41.43 -51.85 7.86
CA ASP A 533 42.70 -52.57 7.77
C ASP A 533 43.64 -52.08 8.88
N VAL A 534 44.17 -53.02 9.67
CA VAL A 534 45.10 -52.71 10.75
C VAL A 534 46.52 -53.03 10.28
N ILE A 535 47.37 -52.02 10.16
CA ILE A 535 48.80 -52.21 9.88
C ILE A 535 49.49 -52.55 11.21
N THR A 536 49.72 -53.83 11.46
CA THR A 536 50.61 -54.27 12.55
C THR A 536 52.06 -54.21 12.08
N GLY A 537 52.92 -53.50 12.83
CA GLY A 537 54.32 -53.21 12.48
C GLY A 537 55.28 -54.40 12.37
N ALA A 538 54.78 -55.63 12.26
CA ALA A 538 55.58 -56.83 12.07
C ALA A 538 54.82 -57.84 11.19
N GLY A 539 55.09 -57.85 9.89
CA GLY A 539 54.61 -58.86 8.95
C GLY A 539 53.15 -58.70 8.53
N TYR A 540 52.92 -58.73 7.22
CA TYR A 540 51.59 -58.71 6.58
C TYR A 540 50.67 -59.81 7.16
N GLN A 541 49.78 -59.44 8.07
CA GLN A 541 48.51 -60.13 8.28
C GLN A 541 47.39 -59.10 8.22
N GLU A 542 46.64 -59.07 7.11
CA GLU A 542 45.41 -58.30 6.96
C GLU A 542 44.33 -58.86 7.89
N LYS A 543 44.40 -58.53 9.19
CA LYS A 543 43.27 -58.73 10.08
C LYS A 543 42.35 -57.51 9.96
N ARG A 544 41.27 -57.69 9.21
CA ARG A 544 40.15 -56.74 9.17
C ARG A 544 39.53 -56.65 10.56
N LYS A 545 39.60 -55.48 11.17
CA LYS A 545 38.95 -55.22 12.46
C LYS A 545 37.60 -54.59 12.20
N GLU A 546 36.54 -55.17 12.75
CA GLU A 546 35.22 -54.54 12.75
C GLU A 546 35.21 -53.40 13.78
N VAL A 547 34.93 -52.18 13.31
CA VAL A 547 34.91 -50.97 14.14
C VAL A 547 33.60 -50.23 13.95
N GLN A 548 33.05 -49.72 15.04
CA GLN A 548 31.85 -48.87 15.01
C GLN A 548 32.23 -47.42 14.70
N ARG A 549 31.53 -46.82 13.73
CA ARG A 549 31.74 -45.43 13.28
C ARG A 549 30.42 -44.69 13.16
N ARG A 550 30.48 -43.36 13.23
CA ARG A 550 29.34 -42.48 12.93
C ARG A 550 29.20 -42.34 11.42
N MET A 551 28.02 -42.63 10.90
CA MET A 551 27.76 -42.74 9.48
C MET A 551 26.51 -41.99 9.07
N ILE A 552 26.48 -41.63 7.79
CA ILE A 552 25.28 -41.19 7.07
C ILE A 552 24.86 -42.35 6.15
N PHE A 553 23.63 -42.81 6.32
CA PHE A 553 23.03 -43.88 5.55
C PHE A 553 22.12 -43.29 4.47
N THR A 554 22.37 -43.66 3.22
CA THR A 554 21.55 -43.28 2.05
C THR A 554 20.61 -44.41 1.59
N GLY A 555 20.74 -45.60 2.19
CA GLY A 555 19.95 -46.79 1.85
C GLY A 555 20.20 -47.95 2.82
N LEU A 556 19.58 -49.09 2.53
CA LEU A 556 19.74 -50.35 3.26
C LEU A 556 20.62 -51.33 2.48
N PRO A 557 21.33 -52.25 3.16
CA PRO A 557 22.11 -53.28 2.48
C PRO A 557 21.19 -54.18 1.63
N PRO A 558 21.66 -54.67 0.46
CA PRO A 558 20.94 -55.66 -0.33
C PRO A 558 20.66 -56.94 0.46
N GLU A 559 19.58 -57.65 0.13
CA GLU A 559 19.28 -58.96 0.69
C GLU A 559 20.48 -59.90 0.51
N ASN A 560 20.89 -60.58 1.58
CA ASN A 560 22.02 -61.52 1.66
C ASN A 560 23.44 -60.92 1.71
N VAL A 561 23.61 -59.61 1.88
CA VAL A 561 24.94 -59.01 2.12
C VAL A 561 25.11 -58.64 3.59
N LYS A 562 26.24 -59.04 4.21
CA LYS A 562 26.56 -58.61 5.57
C LYS A 562 26.70 -57.09 5.61
N GLN A 563 25.97 -56.44 6.52
CA GLN A 563 25.94 -54.99 6.65
C GLN A 563 27.35 -54.37 6.75
N ALA A 564 28.26 -54.98 7.51
CA ALA A 564 29.62 -54.49 7.65
C ALA A 564 30.44 -54.54 6.35
N GLU A 565 30.26 -55.58 5.52
CA GLU A 565 30.94 -55.69 4.22
C GLU A 565 30.40 -54.64 3.25
N TRP A 566 29.08 -54.49 3.20
CA TRP A 566 28.42 -53.50 2.34
C TRP A 566 28.80 -52.06 2.71
N LEU A 567 28.71 -51.69 4.00
CA LEU A 567 29.08 -50.35 4.47
C LEU A 567 30.56 -50.05 4.23
N SER A 568 31.44 -51.04 4.40
CA SER A 568 32.89 -50.86 4.11
C SER A 568 33.13 -50.54 2.64
N PHE A 569 32.43 -51.23 1.73
CA PHE A 569 32.51 -50.97 0.30
C PHE A 569 31.98 -49.56 -0.06
N GLN A 570 30.84 -49.17 0.50
CA GLN A 570 30.24 -47.85 0.26
C GLN A 570 31.14 -46.70 0.78
N VAL A 571 31.72 -46.86 1.98
CA VAL A 571 32.68 -45.89 2.55
C VAL A 571 33.92 -45.78 1.69
N LYS A 572 34.47 -46.89 1.21
CA LYS A 572 35.62 -46.89 0.31
C LYS A 572 35.30 -46.16 -0.99
N GLN A 573 34.16 -46.47 -1.60
CA GLN A 573 33.70 -45.81 -2.83
C GLN A 573 33.55 -44.29 -2.66
N PHE A 574 33.07 -43.83 -1.51
CA PHE A 574 32.98 -42.40 -1.20
C PHE A 574 34.36 -41.76 -1.01
N ARG A 575 35.24 -42.41 -0.23
CA ARG A 575 36.60 -41.94 0.06
C ARG A 575 37.51 -41.88 -1.16
N ASP A 576 37.40 -42.84 -2.08
CA ASP A 576 38.18 -42.86 -3.32
C ASP A 576 37.92 -41.63 -4.20
N LYS A 577 36.76 -40.97 -4.01
CA LYS A 577 36.39 -39.70 -4.67
C LYS A 577 36.61 -38.47 -3.80
N LEU A 578 36.92 -38.63 -2.52
CA LEU A 578 37.25 -37.54 -1.62
C LEU A 578 38.69 -37.10 -1.87
N LYS A 579 38.89 -35.91 -2.46
CA LYS A 579 40.23 -35.34 -2.59
C LYS A 579 40.76 -35.03 -1.17
N GLY A 580 41.99 -35.40 -0.86
CA GLY A 580 42.57 -35.25 0.48
C GLY A 580 42.56 -33.80 1.00
N ASP A 581 42.66 -33.64 2.32
CA ASP A 581 42.54 -32.38 3.09
C ASP A 581 43.62 -31.31 2.75
N HIS A 582 44.47 -31.54 1.74
CA HIS A 582 45.59 -30.66 1.38
C HIS A 582 45.19 -29.39 0.59
N ASP A 583 43.93 -29.28 0.13
CA ASP A 583 43.45 -28.16 -0.69
C ASP A 583 42.44 -27.22 0.00
N VAL A 584 42.16 -27.39 1.30
CA VAL A 584 41.24 -26.50 2.03
C VAL A 584 42.00 -25.74 3.12
N PRO A 585 42.22 -24.42 2.97
CA PRO A 585 42.94 -23.65 3.98
C PRO A 585 42.20 -23.70 5.34
N PRO A 586 42.94 -23.76 6.46
CA PRO A 586 42.34 -23.74 7.79
C PRO A 586 41.54 -22.44 7.98
N VAL A 587 40.36 -22.57 8.57
CA VAL A 587 39.48 -21.45 8.92
C VAL A 587 40.21 -20.57 9.93
N LEU A 588 40.43 -19.29 9.58
CA LEU A 588 40.86 -18.24 10.50
C LEU A 588 39.73 -17.86 11.46
#